data_AF-A0A7G8DT30-F1
#
_entry.id   AF-A0A7G8DT30-F1
#
_cell.length_a   1.000
_cell.length_b   1.000
_cell.length_c   1.000
_cell.angle_alpha   90.00
_cell.angle_beta   90.00
_cell.angle_gamma   90.00
#
_symmetry.space_group_name_H-M   'P 1'
#
loop_
_entity.id
_entity.type
_entity.pdbx_description
1 polymer ?
#
loop_
_entity_poly.entity_id
_entity_poly.type
_entity_poly.pdbx_seq_one_letter_code
_entity_poly.pdbx_strand_id
1 'polypeptide(L)' 'MSGTSAKAHLLELLLEPLKGCKGLYSYRQDLMTKIMNMPDLQVREFLDYHERCDASG' A
#
# COMPACT_ATOMS: atom_id res chain seq x y z
N MET A 1 -10.86 13.67 8.80
CA MET A 1 -11.23 12.50 7.98
C MET A 1 -10.10 12.18 7.00
N SER A 2 -8.96 11.62 7.44
CA SER A 2 -7.79 11.47 6.55
C SER A 2 -6.91 10.23 6.79
N GLY A 3 -7.31 9.30 7.67
CA GLY A 3 -6.58 8.03 7.85
C GLY A 3 -6.86 7.01 6.74
N THR A 4 -8.06 7.04 6.16
CA THR A 4 -8.47 6.07 5.14
C THR A 4 -7.82 6.32 3.77
N SER A 5 -7.43 7.56 3.43
CA SER A 5 -6.87 7.84 2.10
C SER A 5 -5.43 7.37 1.94
N ALA A 6 -4.56 7.55 2.96
CA ALA A 6 -3.16 7.12 2.89
C ALA A 6 -3.04 5.58 2.82
N LYS A 7 -3.85 4.88 3.62
CA LYS A 7 -3.90 3.40 3.61
C LYS A 7 -4.43 2.86 2.30
N ALA A 8 -5.48 3.47 1.76
CA ALA A 8 -6.03 3.08 0.45
C ALA A 8 -5.00 3.31 -0.67
N HIS A 9 -4.29 4.44 -0.63
CA HIS A 9 -3.26 4.75 -1.62
C HIS A 9 -2.08 3.76 -1.55
N LEU A 10 -1.58 3.44 -0.36
CA LEU A 10 -0.52 2.44 -0.19
C LEU A 10 -0.97 1.05 -0.66
N LEU A 11 -2.22 0.66 -0.37
CA LEU A 11 -2.78 -0.61 -0.83
C LEU A 11 -2.86 -0.65 -2.36
N GLU A 12 -3.28 0.42 -3.01
CA GLU A 12 -3.36 0.50 -4.47
C GLU A 12 -1.97 0.34 -5.12
N LEU A 13 -0.97 1.08 -4.63
CA LEU A 13 0.42 0.98 -5.12
C LEU A 13 0.97 -0.44 -5.02
N LEU A 14 0.72 -1.13 -3.91
CA LEU A 14 1.23 -2.48 -3.69
C LEU A 14 0.44 -3.54 -4.47
N LEU A 15 -0.84 -3.30 -4.78
CA LEU A 15 -1.67 -4.21 -5.56
C LEU A 15 -1.53 -4.02 -7.07
N GLU A 16 -1.11 -2.85 -7.52
CA GLU A 16 -0.89 -2.53 -8.93
C GLU A 16 -0.01 -3.56 -9.67
N PRO A 17 1.22 -3.89 -9.21
CA PRO A 17 2.06 -4.87 -9.88
C PRO A 17 1.49 -6.31 -9.84
N LEU A 18 0.50 -6.55 -8.97
CA LEU A 18 -0.14 -7.86 -8.82
C LEU A 18 -1.43 -7.97 -9.64
N LYS A 19 -1.83 -6.92 -10.38
CA LYS A 19 -2.95 -6.95 -11.31
C LYS A 19 -2.67 -8.03 -12.38
N GLY A 20 -3.63 -8.93 -12.60
CA GLY A 20 -3.51 -10.03 -13.56
C GLY A 20 -2.88 -11.33 -13.02
N CYS A 21 -2.19 -11.30 -11.88
CA CYS A 21 -1.70 -12.51 -11.23
C CYS A 21 -2.85 -13.34 -10.64
N LYS A 22 -2.91 -14.63 -10.99
CA LYS A 22 -3.90 -15.58 -10.45
C LYS A 22 -3.38 -16.23 -9.16
N GLY A 23 -4.28 -16.69 -8.29
CA GLY A 23 -3.93 -17.42 -7.07
C GLY A 23 -3.45 -16.56 -5.89
N LEU A 24 -3.39 -15.23 -6.03
CA LEU A 24 -2.94 -14.32 -4.96
C LEU A 24 -4.07 -13.79 -4.06
N TYR A 25 -5.26 -14.39 -4.09
CA TYR A 25 -6.41 -13.85 -3.34
C TYR A 25 -6.13 -13.73 -1.84
N SER A 26 -5.62 -14.80 -1.21
CA SER A 26 -5.26 -14.80 0.20
C SER A 26 -4.19 -13.75 0.51
N TYR A 27 -3.16 -13.66 -0.33
CA TYR A 27 -2.12 -12.64 -0.19
C TYR A 27 -2.68 -11.22 -0.24
N ARG A 28 -3.63 -10.93 -1.14
CA ARG A 28 -4.28 -9.60 -1.22
C ARG A 28 -5.09 -9.30 0.04
N GLN A 29 -5.78 -10.30 0.60
CA GLN A 29 -6.54 -10.14 1.85
C GLN A 29 -5.61 -9.91 3.06
N ASP A 30 -4.53 -10.66 3.16
CA ASP A 30 -3.52 -10.49 4.20
C ASP A 30 -2.86 -9.12 4.12
N LEU A 31 -2.52 -8.67 2.90
CA LEU A 31 -1.93 -7.36 2.65
C LEU A 31 -2.88 -6.22 3.04
N MET A 32 -4.16 -6.32 2.65
CA MET A 32 -5.19 -5.36 3.05
C MET A 32 -5.32 -5.29 4.57
N THR A 33 -5.38 -6.45 5.23
CA THR A 33 -5.49 -6.53 6.70
C THR A 33 -4.27 -5.90 7.38
N LYS A 34 -3.06 -6.17 6.86
CA LYS A 34 -1.82 -5.60 7.40
C LYS A 34 -1.78 -4.08 7.28
N ILE A 35 -2.15 -3.53 6.13
CA ILE A 35 -2.16 -2.08 5.89
C ILE A 35 -3.25 -1.40 6.72
N MET A 36 -4.42 -2.01 6.86
CA MET A 36 -5.50 -1.45 7.70
C MET A 36 -5.11 -1.38 9.17
N ASN A 37 -4.34 -2.34 9.67
CA ASN A 37 -3.80 -2.35 11.03
C ASN A 37 -2.51 -1.51 11.20
N MET A 38 -1.95 -0.98 10.13
CA MET A 38 -0.73 -0.17 10.19
C MET A 38 -1.01 1.21 10.82
N PRO A 39 -0.12 1.76 11.67
CA PRO A 39 -0.25 3.14 12.14
C PRO A 39 -0.17 4.14 10.98
N ASP A 40 -1.01 5.18 11.00
CA ASP A 40 -1.07 6.19 9.93
C ASP A 40 0.29 6.88 9.68
N LEU A 41 1.10 7.06 10.73
CA LEU A 41 2.46 7.60 10.61
C LEU A 41 3.35 6.70 9.75
N GLN A 42 3.34 5.39 10.04
CA GLN A 42 4.14 4.41 9.30
C GLN A 42 3.68 4.32 7.83
N VAL A 43 2.37 4.41 7.57
CA VAL A 43 1.83 4.43 6.21
C VAL A 43 2.38 5.63 5.43
N ARG A 44 2.44 6.81 6.06
CA ARG A 44 2.98 8.03 5.43
C ARG A 44 4.47 7.91 5.16
N GLU A 45 5.25 7.38 6.11
CA GLU A 45 6.69 7.15 5.90
C GLU A 45 6.96 6.21 4.72
N PHE A 46 6.14 5.17 4.55
CA PHE A 46 6.22 4.28 3.39
C PHE A 46 5.92 4.99 2.07
N LEU A 47 4.88 5.82 2.04
CA LEU A 47 4.51 6.60 0.86
C LEU A 47 5.59 7.63 0.51
N ASP A 48 6.12 8.34 1.49
CA ASP A 48 7.19 9.32 1.31
C ASP A 48 8.48 8.66 0.78
N TYR A 49 8.83 7.47 1.29
CA TYR A 49 9.96 6.70 0.78
C TYR A 49 9.75 6.32 -0.69
N HIS A 50 8.55 5.84 -1.03
CA HIS A 50 8.22 5.44 -2.40
C HIS A 50 8.25 6.62 -3.37
N GLU A 51 7.73 7.79 -2.98
CA GLU A 51 7.78 9.02 -3.79
C GLU A 51 9.23 9.46 -4.06
N ARG A 52 10.11 9.36 -3.05
CA ARG A 52 11.54 9.69 -3.22
C ARG A 52 12.27 8.72 -4.14
N CYS A 53 11.93 7.43 -4.07
CA CYS A 53 12.51 6.43 -4.96
C CYS A 53 12.07 6.64 -6.41
N ASP A 54 10.81 7.00 -6.65
CA ASP A 54 10.27 7.29 -7.99
C ASP A 54 10.88 8.57 -8.58
N ALA A 55 11.08 9.61 -7.75
CA ALA A 55 11.70 10.88 -8.15
C ALA A 55 13.23 10.80 -8.44
N SER A 56 13.84 9.63 -8.24
CA SER A 56 15.28 9.40 -8.47
C SER A 56 15.57 8.62 -9.75
N GLY A 57 14.55 8.26 -10.54
CA GLY A 57 14.66 7.62 -11.86
C GLY A 57 14.41 8.57 -13.02
#